data_AF-A0A2V5T637-F1
#
_entry.id   AF-A0A2V5T637-F1
#
_cell.length_a   1.000
_cell.length_b   1.000
_cell.length_c   1.000
_cell.angle_alpha   90.00
_cell.angle_beta   90.00
_cell.angle_gamma   90.00
#
_symmetry.space_group_name_H-M   'P 1'
#
loop_
_entity.id
_entity.type
_entity.pdbx_description
1 polymer ?
#
loop_
_entity_poly.entity_id
_entity_poly.type
_entity_poly.pdbx_seq_one_letter_code
_entity_poly.pdbx_strand_id
1 'polypeptide(L)'
;MDEKLEASASSETQTAEAGSPRDESVRMADVSPANAGTAAETVATTATVRSIDLNELQEFSDKKLKALARELSLHLHPARSRHQQILDLIRAALTAGATVSGQGFLDQISDSFAMLRWPNLNFLPVPEDVCVPRALIEQYGLRPGQKLAGTLRLPVQREKFLTLERVTTIEDQPAEQWQAPFDFDKLTPQFPQGRIML
;
A
#
# COMPACT_ATOMS: atom_id res chain seq x y z
N MET A 1 42.61 54.48 20.76
CA MET A 1 41.36 54.17 21.48
C MET A 1 41.00 52.72 21.19
N ASP A 2 41.93 51.79 21.45
CA ASP A 2 42.51 51.37 22.75
C ASP A 2 41.58 50.32 23.35
N GLU A 3 41.85 49.03 23.18
CA GLU A 3 42.90 48.22 23.83
C GLU A 3 42.40 47.60 25.15
N LYS A 4 42.20 46.27 25.14
CA LYS A 4 42.76 45.23 26.02
C LYS A 4 42.10 43.87 25.69
N LEU A 5 42.81 42.75 25.45
CA LEU A 5 43.69 41.97 26.36
C LEU A 5 42.86 41.39 27.53
N GLU A 6 42.87 40.10 27.93
CA GLU A 6 43.73 38.90 27.78
C GLU A 6 42.87 37.64 28.13
N ALA A 7 43.21 36.33 27.96
CA ALA A 7 44.31 35.58 27.32
C ALA A 7 43.95 34.06 27.16
N SER A 8 44.84 33.29 26.50
CA SER A 8 45.41 31.95 26.83
C SER A 8 44.77 31.03 27.92
N ALA A 9 44.88 29.69 27.92
CA ALA A 9 45.53 28.72 27.03
C ALA A 9 45.01 27.27 27.20
N SER A 10 45.23 26.48 26.13
CA SER A 10 45.63 25.08 25.98
C SER A 10 46.14 24.25 27.19
N SER A 11 45.71 22.98 27.25
CA SER A 11 46.49 21.71 27.50
C SER A 11 45.48 20.55 27.64
N GLU A 12 45.46 19.58 26.73
CA GLU A 12 46.19 18.29 26.74
C GLU A 12 45.66 17.28 27.79
N THR A 13 45.00 16.16 27.45
CA THR A 13 45.45 14.93 26.73
C THR A 13 45.93 13.84 27.70
N GLN A 14 45.77 12.55 27.32
CA GLN A 14 46.38 11.34 27.93
C GLN A 14 45.73 10.81 29.24
N THR A 15 45.66 9.50 29.56
CA THR A 15 46.18 8.25 28.93
C THR A 15 45.22 7.06 29.20
N ALA A 16 45.42 5.94 28.49
CA ALA A 16 44.72 4.66 28.68
C ALA A 16 45.51 3.62 29.50
N GLU A 17 44.80 2.65 30.10
CA GLU A 17 45.26 1.27 30.42
C GLU A 17 44.04 0.33 30.23
N ALA A 18 44.08 -0.79 29.48
CA ALA A 18 44.67 -2.09 29.84
C ALA A 18 44.19 -2.60 31.22
N GLY A 19 43.54 -3.74 31.43
CA GLY A 19 43.27 -4.93 30.61
C GLY A 19 43.41 -6.18 31.51
N SER A 20 42.43 -7.09 31.53
CA SER A 20 42.61 -8.57 31.57
C SER A 20 41.31 -9.32 31.90
N PRO A 21 41.20 -10.61 31.54
CA PRO A 21 39.90 -11.27 31.35
C PRO A 21 39.43 -12.12 32.54
N ARG A 22 38.17 -12.54 32.49
CA ARG A 22 37.72 -13.79 33.14
C ARG A 22 37.03 -14.70 32.13
N ASP A 23 37.68 -15.82 31.90
CA ASP A 23 37.10 -17.03 31.32
C ASP A 23 36.13 -17.64 32.34
N GLU A 24 34.93 -18.02 31.91
CA GLU A 24 34.37 -19.30 32.33
C GLU A 24 33.51 -19.88 31.21
N SER A 25 34.00 -20.99 30.64
CA SER A 25 33.32 -21.75 29.60
C SER A 25 32.30 -22.70 30.20
N VAL A 26 31.01 -22.55 29.85
CA VAL A 26 30.06 -23.68 29.87
C VAL A 26 29.36 -23.78 28.52
N ARG A 27 29.92 -24.64 27.67
CA ARG A 27 29.17 -25.28 26.60
C ARG A 27 28.31 -26.38 27.22
N MET A 28 27.02 -26.43 26.89
CA MET A 28 26.42 -27.67 26.40
C MET A 28 25.11 -27.38 25.67
N ALA A 29 25.02 -27.86 24.44
CA ALA A 29 23.75 -28.07 23.78
C ALA A 29 23.18 -29.40 24.27
N ASP A 30 21.87 -29.47 24.46
CA ASP A 30 21.14 -30.71 24.25
C ASP A 30 19.90 -30.42 23.39
N VAL A 31 19.66 -31.29 22.43
CA VAL A 31 18.58 -31.19 21.44
C VAL A 31 17.62 -32.33 21.72
N SER A 32 16.38 -32.01 22.09
CA SER A 32 15.31 -32.99 22.17
C SER A 32 14.00 -32.42 21.60
N PRO A 33 13.66 -32.73 20.34
CA PRO A 33 12.39 -32.37 19.72
C PRO A 33 11.39 -33.53 19.85
N ALA A 34 10.37 -33.40 20.70
CA ALA A 34 9.17 -34.23 20.63
C ALA A 34 8.01 -33.66 21.47
N ASN A 35 7.06 -33.00 20.80
CA ASN A 35 5.67 -33.38 21.03
C ASN A 35 4.83 -33.15 19.76
N ALA A 36 4.40 -34.24 19.13
CA ALA A 36 3.42 -34.21 18.06
C ALA A 36 2.02 -34.26 18.71
N GLY A 37 1.12 -33.35 18.33
CA GLY A 37 -0.15 -33.19 19.06
C GLY A 37 -1.17 -32.28 18.40
N THR A 38 -1.58 -32.64 17.18
CA THR A 38 -2.94 -32.41 16.65
C THR A 38 -3.55 -31.00 16.79
N ALA A 39 -3.31 -30.17 15.76
CA ALA A 39 -4.28 -29.18 15.29
C ALA A 39 -4.07 -28.91 13.79
N ALA A 40 -4.07 -29.97 12.98
CA ALA A 40 -4.11 -29.83 11.52
C ALA A 40 -5.55 -29.53 11.05
N GLU A 41 -5.66 -28.60 10.10
CA GLU A 41 -6.69 -28.55 9.06
C GLU A 41 -8.18 -28.65 9.47
N THR A 42 -8.71 -27.55 10.01
CA THR A 42 -10.05 -27.03 9.67
C THR A 42 -10.01 -25.53 9.96
N VAL A 43 -10.26 -24.58 9.06
CA VAL A 43 -11.28 -24.52 8.01
C VAL A 43 -10.70 -23.94 6.71
N ALA A 44 -10.51 -24.78 5.69
CA ALA A 44 -10.47 -24.36 4.30
C ALA A 44 -11.60 -25.09 3.55
N THR A 45 -12.17 -24.46 2.52
CA THR A 45 -13.34 -24.93 1.74
C THR A 45 -14.72 -24.61 2.33
N THR A 46 -15.14 -23.35 2.21
CA THR A 46 -16.47 -22.98 1.67
C THR A 46 -16.44 -21.52 1.22
N ALA A 47 -16.03 -21.32 -0.03
CA ALA A 47 -16.48 -20.28 -0.95
C ALA A 47 -15.60 -20.37 -2.19
N THR A 48 -16.19 -20.63 -3.36
CA THR A 48 -15.52 -20.32 -4.64
C THR A 48 -15.57 -18.80 -4.81
N VAL A 49 -14.71 -18.10 -4.06
CA VAL A 49 -14.68 -16.64 -4.04
C VAL A 49 -14.39 -16.16 -5.44
N ARG A 50 -15.39 -15.53 -6.07
CA ARG A 50 -15.24 -14.87 -7.36
C ARG A 50 -14.35 -13.64 -7.15
N SER A 51 -13.04 -13.80 -7.29
CA SER A 51 -12.12 -12.66 -7.29
C SER A 51 -12.34 -11.84 -8.55
N ILE A 52 -12.57 -10.53 -8.40
CA ILE A 52 -12.83 -9.61 -9.52
C ILE A 52 -11.88 -8.42 -9.39
N ASP A 53 -11.21 -8.03 -10.47
CA ASP A 53 -10.36 -6.85 -10.47
C ASP A 53 -11.06 -5.64 -11.13
N LEU A 54 -11.07 -4.50 -10.42
CA LEU A 54 -11.62 -3.22 -10.86
C LEU A 54 -11.02 -2.76 -12.20
N ASN A 55 -9.72 -2.94 -12.40
CA ASN A 55 -9.00 -2.42 -13.54
C ASN A 55 -9.32 -3.25 -14.79
N GLU A 56 -9.32 -4.58 -14.68
CA GLU A 56 -9.76 -5.47 -15.78
C GLU A 56 -11.19 -5.18 -16.23
N LEU A 57 -12.11 -4.94 -15.28
CA LEU A 57 -13.49 -4.56 -15.56
C LEU A 57 -13.60 -3.31 -16.44
N GLN A 58 -12.72 -2.34 -16.24
CA GLN A 58 -12.70 -1.10 -17.00
C GLN A 58 -12.09 -1.24 -18.41
N GLU A 59 -11.31 -2.30 -18.70
CA GLU A 59 -10.82 -2.60 -20.05
C GLU A 59 -11.85 -3.38 -20.89
N PHE A 60 -12.74 -4.15 -20.25
CA PHE A 60 -13.68 -5.01 -20.97
C PHE A 60 -14.74 -4.25 -21.80
N SER A 61 -15.09 -4.81 -22.97
CA SER A 61 -16.14 -4.23 -23.82
C SER A 61 -17.52 -4.23 -23.16
N ASP A 62 -18.39 -3.29 -23.53
CA ASP A 62 -19.75 -3.15 -22.97
C ASP A 62 -20.60 -4.44 -23.13
N LYS A 63 -20.32 -5.25 -24.15
CA LYS A 63 -20.95 -6.56 -24.35
C LYS A 63 -20.61 -7.53 -23.21
N LYS A 64 -19.34 -7.57 -22.79
CA LYS A 64 -18.87 -8.42 -21.68
C LYS A 64 -19.36 -7.90 -20.33
N LEU A 65 -19.32 -6.59 -20.10
CA LEU A 65 -19.89 -5.98 -18.89
C LEU A 65 -21.38 -6.30 -18.71
N LYS A 66 -22.19 -6.16 -19.78
CA LYS A 66 -23.61 -6.51 -19.75
C LYS A 66 -23.87 -8.02 -19.59
N ALA A 67 -22.95 -8.89 -20.03
CA ALA A 67 -23.04 -10.32 -19.79
C ALA A 67 -22.78 -10.67 -18.31
N LEU A 68 -21.71 -10.13 -17.71
CA LEU A 68 -21.39 -10.29 -16.29
C LEU A 68 -22.51 -9.76 -15.38
N ALA A 69 -23.10 -8.62 -15.74
CA ALA A 69 -24.22 -8.06 -15.00
C ALA A 69 -25.46 -8.98 -15.00
N ARG A 70 -25.77 -9.66 -16.13
CA ARG A 70 -26.85 -10.66 -16.17
C ARG A 70 -26.55 -11.87 -15.31
N GLU A 71 -25.30 -12.33 -15.28
CA GLU A 71 -24.88 -13.45 -14.43
C GLU A 71 -25.05 -13.11 -12.93
N LEU A 72 -24.71 -11.88 -12.55
CA LEU A 72 -24.95 -11.32 -11.21
C LEU A 72 -26.42 -10.86 -11.00
N SER A 73 -27.34 -11.20 -11.91
CA SER A 73 -28.77 -10.86 -11.86
C SER A 73 -29.09 -9.37 -11.72
N LEU A 74 -28.18 -8.49 -12.17
CA LEU A 74 -28.34 -7.05 -12.12
C LEU A 74 -29.06 -6.47 -13.34
N HIS A 75 -29.97 -5.54 -13.05
CA HIS A 75 -30.62 -4.70 -14.04
C HIS A 75 -29.83 -3.38 -14.20
N LEU A 76 -28.84 -3.38 -15.09
CA LEU A 76 -28.13 -2.15 -15.46
C LEU A 76 -29.08 -1.18 -16.18
N HIS A 77 -29.20 0.04 -15.67
CA HIS A 77 -30.05 1.06 -16.28
C HIS A 77 -29.34 1.69 -17.50
N PRO A 78 -29.95 1.66 -18.72
CA PRO A 78 -29.24 1.99 -19.95
C PRO A 78 -28.84 3.46 -20.10
N ALA A 79 -29.48 4.39 -19.36
CA ALA A 79 -29.12 5.80 -19.36
C ALA A 79 -27.98 6.17 -18.37
N ARG A 80 -27.44 5.21 -17.61
CA ARG A 80 -26.25 5.44 -16.76
C ARG A 80 -24.98 5.41 -17.61
N SER A 81 -23.98 6.21 -17.24
CA SER A 81 -22.64 6.14 -17.83
C SER A 81 -21.99 4.76 -17.60
N ARG A 82 -21.05 4.36 -18.47
CA ARG A 82 -20.27 3.11 -18.34
C ARG A 82 -19.64 2.98 -16.95
N HIS A 83 -19.01 4.05 -16.49
CA HIS A 83 -18.44 4.19 -15.15
C HIS A 83 -19.45 3.86 -14.02
N GLN A 84 -20.64 4.48 -14.04
CA GLN A 84 -21.69 4.18 -13.08
C GLN A 84 -22.19 2.72 -13.17
N GLN A 85 -22.23 2.11 -14.35
CA GLN A 85 -22.57 0.69 -14.52
C GLN A 85 -21.49 -0.24 -13.90
N ILE A 86 -20.21 0.14 -13.98
CA ILE A 86 -19.09 -0.58 -13.34
C ILE A 86 -19.17 -0.45 -11.81
N LEU A 87 -19.44 0.75 -11.28
CA LEU A 87 -19.69 0.95 -9.85
C LEU A 87 -20.86 0.11 -9.33
N ASP A 88 -21.98 0.07 -10.06
CA ASP A 88 -23.17 -0.71 -9.68
C ASP A 88 -22.87 -2.22 -9.71
N LEU A 89 -22.07 -2.69 -10.69
CA LEU A 89 -21.58 -4.08 -10.80
C LEU A 89 -20.69 -4.48 -9.61
N ILE A 90 -19.72 -3.64 -9.25
CA ILE A 90 -18.79 -3.88 -8.13
C ILE A 90 -19.53 -3.92 -6.80
N ARG A 91 -20.48 -3.00 -6.60
CA ARG A 91 -21.32 -2.98 -5.39
C ARG A 91 -22.09 -4.28 -5.22
N ALA A 92 -22.66 -4.82 -6.29
CA ALA A 92 -23.37 -6.09 -6.26
C ALA A 92 -22.42 -7.27 -6.01
N ALA A 93 -21.25 -7.28 -6.64
CA ALA A 93 -20.22 -8.31 -6.42
C ALA A 93 -19.81 -8.36 -4.93
N LEU A 94 -19.44 -7.22 -4.35
CA LEU A 94 -19.11 -7.12 -2.92
C LEU A 94 -20.28 -7.55 -2.02
N THR A 95 -21.53 -7.19 -2.38
CA THR A 95 -22.73 -7.61 -1.65
C THR A 95 -22.97 -9.12 -1.72
N ALA A 96 -22.58 -9.77 -2.82
CA ALA A 96 -22.62 -11.22 -3.01
C ALA A 96 -21.43 -11.96 -2.34
N GLY A 97 -20.56 -11.26 -1.61
CA GLY A 97 -19.39 -11.85 -0.95
C GLY A 97 -18.20 -12.12 -1.88
N ALA A 98 -18.17 -11.54 -3.08
CA ALA A 98 -17.01 -11.57 -3.96
C ALA A 98 -15.93 -10.61 -3.45
N THR A 99 -14.67 -11.05 -3.38
CA THR A 99 -13.54 -10.15 -3.10
C THR A 99 -13.20 -9.37 -4.36
N VAL A 100 -13.22 -8.04 -4.26
CA VAL A 100 -12.83 -7.15 -5.37
C VAL A 100 -11.45 -6.55 -5.07
N SER A 101 -10.51 -6.70 -5.99
CA SER A 101 -9.23 -5.99 -5.98
C SER A 101 -9.31 -4.71 -6.82
N GLY A 102 -8.45 -3.74 -6.52
CA GLY A 102 -8.27 -2.58 -7.37
C GLY A 102 -6.89 -1.97 -7.18
N GLN A 103 -6.36 -1.40 -8.27
CA GLN A 103 -5.06 -0.76 -8.35
C GLN A 103 -5.19 0.68 -8.87
N GLY A 104 -4.41 1.60 -8.29
CA GLY A 104 -4.31 2.97 -8.76
C GLY A 104 -3.16 3.73 -8.12
N PHE A 105 -3.03 4.99 -8.48
CA PHE A 105 -2.07 5.94 -7.92
C PHE A 105 -2.78 6.81 -6.90
N LEU A 106 -2.12 7.09 -5.77
CA LEU A 106 -2.67 7.89 -4.69
C LEU A 106 -2.74 9.38 -5.10
N ASP A 107 -3.95 9.95 -5.07
CA ASP A 107 -4.23 11.37 -5.31
C ASP A 107 -4.82 11.99 -4.05
N GLN A 108 -4.17 13.02 -3.51
CA GLN A 108 -4.56 13.65 -2.25
C GLN A 108 -5.55 14.79 -2.49
N ILE A 109 -6.85 14.49 -2.34
CA ILE A 109 -7.93 15.48 -2.47
C ILE A 109 -8.10 16.31 -1.18
N SER A 110 -7.82 15.73 -0.02
CA SER A 110 -7.95 16.39 1.28
C SER A 110 -6.99 15.82 2.32
N ASP A 111 -6.81 16.53 3.44
CA ASP A 111 -6.01 16.06 4.59
C ASP A 111 -6.63 14.86 5.33
N SER A 112 -7.91 14.55 5.07
CA SER A 112 -8.67 13.49 5.74
C SER A 112 -8.80 12.20 4.94
N PHE A 113 -8.65 12.26 3.61
CA PHE A 113 -8.69 11.10 2.73
C PHE A 113 -8.06 11.42 1.36
N ALA A 114 -7.49 10.38 0.75
CA ALA A 114 -7.03 10.39 -0.63
C ALA A 114 -7.93 9.50 -1.50
N MET A 115 -7.74 9.55 -2.81
CA MET A 115 -8.40 8.69 -3.80
C MET A 115 -7.36 7.91 -4.61
N LEU A 116 -7.66 6.66 -4.98
CA LEU A 116 -6.91 5.96 -6.01
C LEU A 116 -7.44 6.38 -7.38
N ARG A 117 -6.55 6.87 -8.23
CA ARG A 117 -6.80 7.23 -9.63
C ARG A 117 -6.12 6.24 -10.54
N TRP A 118 -6.70 5.95 -11.70
CA TRP A 118 -6.07 5.06 -12.67
C TRP A 118 -5.50 5.84 -13.87
N PRO A 119 -4.22 5.65 -14.25
CA PRO A 119 -3.60 6.34 -15.39
C PRO A 119 -4.34 6.15 -16.71
N ASN A 120 -4.97 4.99 -16.95
CA ASN A 120 -5.73 4.73 -18.17
C ASN A 120 -6.95 5.67 -18.33
N LEU A 121 -7.39 6.32 -17.24
CA LEU A 121 -8.43 7.35 -17.23
C LEU A 121 -7.86 8.78 -17.16
N ASN A 122 -6.57 8.98 -17.41
CA ASN A 122 -5.86 10.27 -17.33
C ASN A 122 -6.01 10.96 -15.97
N PHE A 123 -6.10 10.19 -14.88
CA PHE A 123 -6.31 10.67 -13.51
C PHE A 123 -7.61 11.49 -13.30
N LEU A 124 -8.56 11.42 -14.22
CA LEU A 124 -9.85 12.11 -14.11
C LEU A 124 -10.69 11.53 -12.96
N PRO A 125 -11.54 12.36 -12.31
CA PRO A 125 -12.41 11.90 -11.25
C PRO A 125 -13.60 11.09 -11.78
N VAL A 126 -13.74 9.87 -11.27
CA VAL A 126 -14.67 8.85 -11.78
C VAL A 126 -15.48 8.23 -10.62
N PRO A 127 -16.76 7.88 -10.79
CA PRO A 127 -17.61 7.41 -9.68
C PRO A 127 -17.16 6.10 -9.02
N GLU A 128 -16.47 5.20 -9.75
CA GLU A 128 -15.83 3.99 -9.21
C GLU A 128 -14.45 4.21 -8.56
N ASP A 129 -13.98 5.45 -8.42
CA ASP A 129 -12.74 5.76 -7.69
C ASP A 129 -12.80 5.27 -6.22
N VAL A 130 -11.65 4.82 -5.73
CA VAL A 130 -11.52 4.21 -4.39
C VAL A 130 -10.95 5.20 -3.40
N CYS A 131 -11.67 5.45 -2.32
CA CYS A 131 -11.21 6.24 -1.19
C CYS A 131 -10.18 5.47 -0.35
N VAL A 132 -9.06 6.12 -0.01
CA VAL A 132 -8.04 5.62 0.91
C VAL A 132 -8.17 6.36 2.24
N PRO A 133 -8.53 5.67 3.34
CA PRO A 133 -8.59 6.27 4.67
C PRO A 133 -7.23 6.78 5.14
N ARG A 134 -7.21 7.91 5.84
CA ARG A 134 -6.00 8.51 6.45
C ARG A 134 -5.17 7.52 7.28
N ALA A 135 -5.84 6.59 7.98
CA ALA A 135 -5.17 5.53 8.75
C ALA A 135 -4.22 4.66 7.90
N LEU A 136 -4.59 4.30 6.66
CA LEU A 136 -3.70 3.53 5.76
C LEU A 136 -2.55 4.40 5.24
N ILE A 137 -2.82 5.69 4.96
CA ILE A 137 -1.80 6.65 4.52
C ILE A 137 -0.73 6.83 5.60
N GLU A 138 -1.14 7.02 6.85
CA GLU A 138 -0.24 7.16 8.01
C GLU A 138 0.44 5.84 8.40
N GLN A 139 -0.25 4.70 8.32
CA GLN A 139 0.30 3.39 8.69
C GLN A 139 1.51 3.01 7.83
N TYR A 140 1.43 3.22 6.51
CA TYR A 140 2.53 2.90 5.60
C TYR A 140 3.45 4.11 5.35
N GLY A 141 2.99 5.34 5.57
CA GLY A 141 3.75 6.55 5.23
C GLY A 141 3.66 6.93 3.75
N LEU A 142 2.47 6.72 3.17
CA LEU A 142 2.20 6.89 1.73
C LEU A 142 2.19 8.37 1.33
N ARG A 143 2.59 8.63 0.09
CA ARG A 143 2.65 9.97 -0.50
C ARG A 143 1.83 10.04 -1.79
N PRO A 144 1.29 11.21 -2.18
CA PRO A 144 0.63 11.36 -3.46
C PRO A 144 1.59 10.98 -4.60
N GLY A 145 1.05 10.31 -5.62
CA GLY A 145 1.83 9.73 -6.73
C GLY A 145 2.29 8.29 -6.51
N GLN A 146 2.06 7.67 -5.34
CA GLN A 146 2.44 6.27 -5.10
C GLN A 146 1.39 5.29 -5.66
N LYS A 147 1.84 4.25 -6.36
CA LYS A 147 1.03 3.14 -6.89
C LYS A 147 0.68 2.15 -5.78
N LEU A 148 -0.61 1.82 -5.66
CA LEU A 148 -1.18 0.95 -4.63
C LEU A 148 -2.13 -0.06 -5.27
N ALA A 149 -2.10 -1.29 -4.79
CA ALA A 149 -3.10 -2.32 -5.09
C ALA A 149 -3.61 -2.94 -3.78
N GLY A 150 -4.90 -3.25 -3.72
CA GLY A 150 -5.50 -3.83 -2.51
C GLY A 150 -6.95 -4.27 -2.67
N THR A 151 -7.53 -4.79 -1.59
CA THR A 151 -8.92 -5.24 -1.57
C THR A 151 -9.88 -4.11 -1.21
N LEU A 152 -11.00 -4.05 -1.91
CA LEU A 152 -12.02 -3.02 -1.79
C LEU A 152 -13.17 -3.50 -0.91
N ARG A 153 -13.74 -2.59 -0.12
CA ARG A 153 -15.00 -2.80 0.60
C ARG A 153 -16.07 -1.79 0.20
N LEU A 154 -17.31 -2.15 0.53
CA LEU A 154 -18.44 -1.23 0.44
C LEU A 154 -18.28 -0.04 1.41
N PRO A 155 -18.82 1.14 1.06
CA PRO A 155 -18.91 2.27 1.98
C PRO A 155 -19.73 1.91 3.23
N VAL A 156 -19.25 2.36 4.39
CA VAL A 156 -19.90 2.15 5.69
C VAL A 156 -20.29 3.50 6.30
N GLN A 157 -21.48 3.56 6.91
CA GLN A 157 -22.06 4.68 7.68
C GLN A 157 -22.12 6.05 6.97
N ARG A 158 -20.96 6.69 6.74
CA ARG A 158 -20.80 8.08 6.29
C ARG A 158 -19.96 8.21 5.01
N GLU A 159 -19.40 7.11 4.52
CA GLU A 159 -18.66 7.05 3.27
C GLU A 159 -19.61 7.00 2.06
N LYS A 160 -19.23 7.61 0.93
CA LYS A 160 -20.01 7.60 -0.33
C LYS A 160 -19.38 6.72 -1.42
N PHE A 161 -18.06 6.61 -1.40
CA PHE A 161 -17.22 5.97 -2.41
C PHE A 161 -16.89 4.53 -1.99
N LEU A 162 -16.35 3.72 -2.91
CA LEU A 162 -15.69 2.48 -2.53
C LEU A 162 -14.49 2.81 -1.65
N THR A 163 -14.13 1.95 -0.70
CA THR A 163 -13.04 2.24 0.24
C THR A 163 -12.04 1.10 0.25
N LEU A 164 -10.75 1.43 0.29
CA LEU A 164 -9.66 0.45 0.42
C LEU A 164 -9.70 -0.16 1.82
N GLU A 165 -9.82 -1.48 1.92
CA GLU A 165 -9.85 -2.21 3.19
C GLU A 165 -8.45 -2.65 3.62
N ARG A 166 -7.70 -3.26 2.69
CA ARG A 166 -6.35 -3.77 2.92
C ARG A 166 -5.48 -3.48 1.70
N VAL A 167 -4.26 -3.03 1.93
CA VAL A 167 -3.22 -2.90 0.90
C VAL A 167 -2.56 -4.26 0.71
N THR A 168 -2.45 -4.71 -0.54
CA THR A 168 -1.72 -5.94 -0.92
C THR A 168 -0.30 -5.58 -1.37
N THR A 169 -0.19 -4.56 -2.24
CA THR A 169 1.05 -4.19 -2.95
C THR A 169 1.21 -2.67 -3.01
N ILE A 170 2.44 -2.19 -2.85
CA ILE A 170 2.85 -0.78 -2.96
C ILE A 170 4.06 -0.74 -3.91
N GLU A 171 4.02 0.05 -4.98
CA GLU A 171 5.10 0.13 -6.00
C GLU A 171 5.60 -1.24 -6.48
N ASP A 172 4.67 -2.15 -6.79
CA ASP A 172 4.97 -3.53 -7.24
C ASP A 172 5.72 -4.41 -6.22
N GLN A 173 5.85 -3.95 -4.96
CA GLN A 173 6.38 -4.69 -3.81
C GLN A 173 5.26 -5.06 -2.83
N PRO A 174 5.34 -6.20 -2.12
CA PRO A 174 4.34 -6.55 -1.10
C PRO A 174 4.39 -5.54 0.05
N ALA A 175 3.22 -5.16 0.57
CA ALA A 175 3.09 -4.08 1.56
C ALA A 175 3.87 -4.31 2.87
N GLU A 176 4.25 -5.55 3.18
CA GLU A 176 5.06 -5.94 4.34
C GLU A 176 6.57 -5.62 4.18
N GLN A 177 7.06 -5.55 2.95
CA GLN A 177 8.48 -5.34 2.62
C GLN A 177 8.77 -3.90 2.18
N TRP A 178 7.73 -3.17 1.79
CA TRP A 178 7.84 -1.79 1.33
C TRP A 178 8.26 -0.85 2.46
N GLN A 179 9.18 0.05 2.16
CA GLN A 179 9.62 1.12 3.06
C GLN A 179 9.44 2.47 2.37
N ALA A 180 9.00 3.47 3.12
CA ALA A 180 8.79 4.81 2.59
C ALA A 180 10.11 5.38 2.02
N PRO A 181 10.13 5.83 0.75
CA PRO A 181 11.33 6.39 0.15
C PRO A 181 11.73 7.71 0.80
N PHE A 182 13.02 8.05 0.69
CA PHE A 182 13.53 9.36 1.08
C PHE A 182 12.85 10.48 0.30
N ASP A 183 12.66 11.64 0.93
CA ASP A 183 12.12 12.83 0.26
C ASP A 183 12.98 13.18 -0.95
N PHE A 184 12.36 13.41 -2.11
CA PHE A 184 13.05 13.78 -3.35
C PHE A 184 13.97 15.00 -3.16
N ASP A 185 13.50 16.00 -2.40
CA ASP A 185 14.23 17.24 -2.09
C ASP A 185 15.51 17.02 -1.25
N LYS A 186 15.65 15.85 -0.61
CA LYS A 186 16.85 15.47 0.18
C LYS A 186 17.85 14.65 -0.64
N LEU A 187 17.50 14.24 -1.87
CA LEU A 187 18.42 13.54 -2.75
C LEU A 187 19.52 14.50 -3.25
N THR A 188 20.76 14.04 -3.28
CA THR A 188 21.87 14.83 -3.83
C THR A 188 21.71 14.94 -5.34
N PRO A 189 21.58 16.16 -5.92
CA PRO A 189 21.52 16.31 -7.37
C PRO A 189 22.87 15.90 -7.99
N GLN A 190 22.82 15.09 -9.03
CA GLN A 190 23.99 14.55 -9.73
C GLN A 190 23.91 14.84 -11.23
N PHE A 191 25.07 14.98 -11.88
CA PHE A 191 25.11 15.06 -13.34
C PHE A 191 24.73 13.71 -13.98
N PRO A 192 24.08 13.69 -15.16
CA PRO A 192 23.74 12.45 -15.85
C PRO A 192 24.97 11.58 -16.14
N GLN A 193 24.99 10.36 -15.60
CA GLN A 193 26.11 9.42 -15.75
C GLN A 193 26.07 8.62 -17.06
N GLY A 194 24.93 8.62 -17.75
CA GLY A 194 24.73 7.89 -19.00
C GLY A 194 23.97 8.73 -20.03
N ARG A 195 24.28 8.54 -21.31
CA ARG A 195 23.55 9.14 -22.43
C ARG A 195 22.48 8.16 -22.92
N ILE A 196 21.22 8.57 -22.83
CA ILE A 196 20.13 7.90 -23.54
C ILE A 196 20.30 8.19 -25.04
N MET A 197 20.32 7.14 -25.86
CA MET A 197 20.16 7.26 -27.31
C MET A 197 18.68 7.07 -27.63
N LEU A 198 18.13 8.00 -28.43
CA LEU A 198 16.73 8.07 -28.84
C LEU A 198 16.59 7.63 -30.31
#